data_AF-A0A379KBY6-F1
#
_entry.id   AF-A0A379KBY6-F1
#
_cell.length_a   1.000
_cell.length_b   1.000
_cell.length_c   1.000
_cell.angle_alpha   90.00
_cell.angle_beta   90.00
_cell.angle_gamma   90.00
#
_symmetry.space_group_name_H-M   'P 1'
#
loop_
_entity.id
_entity.type
_entity.pdbx_description
1 polymer ?
#
loop_
_entity_poly.entity_id
_entity_poly.type
_entity_poly.pdbx_seq_one_letter_code
_entity_poly.pdbx_strand_id
1 'polypeptide(L)'
;MKRISRLSSQTRSAADALAGHGELTQILRRHLPPSTATLYAKPKQAEGDIVEWYSDLGGQPVPFSQLDEKEAAQVRHLLDERLASIEQLASQFDAQGGDGVRQAALLREAARYPDTSTLYSLNGQPLVTFWGGGQPPAPPITPVTAQAGALPPGAAAVVSEVPRKRRWWLWLLLALLLLALLAALWWWLFCREPETPPVPVESPVAEEPAVPEEVPSEQEPVEEDPVVEEPEPEPEIPLPPPIPEPKPEPKPEPKPDPAELLKKRIDGIARDCSALQKMQREEPLLKDNAALREQVEQNLAKNCKEQLITNAKNLCPDERPKELAPEMVIVFDASGSMDISMLATPKEIEQATMVQGVANIATQLLLGTNAPNTMGHVFREPKRITTAREATIGVVQQLPSDANAGLVLVESCPGARSVGYFGPDQRADLLSRLRTVTPVQGTPLADGIAKAGQMLDGVNRESVMLVVSDGEESCNQDPCAIAQALARSKPHLKINVVDILGTGAGNCLAAATGGKVFTARNVNELQIMTNQAAQDVLPPAHCKR
;
A
#
# COMPACT_ATOMS: atom_id res chain seq x y z
N MET A 1 36.54 -21.60 -3.20
CA MET A 1 35.36 -20.87 -2.68
C MET A 1 35.35 -19.44 -3.19
N LYS A 2 34.34 -19.07 -3.98
CA LYS A 2 34.08 -17.67 -4.36
C LYS A 2 32.90 -17.13 -3.56
N ARG A 3 32.97 -15.86 -3.14
CA ARG A 3 31.88 -15.16 -2.45
C ARG A 3 30.82 -14.73 -3.47
N ILE A 4 29.56 -15.05 -3.18
CA ILE A 4 28.40 -14.85 -4.05
C ILE A 4 27.64 -13.57 -3.63
N SER A 5 27.42 -13.39 -2.33
CA SER A 5 26.71 -12.23 -1.76
C SER A 5 27.14 -11.96 -0.31
N ARG A 6 26.93 -10.73 0.19
CA ARG A 6 27.25 -10.27 1.55
C ARG A 6 26.09 -9.45 2.11
N LEU A 7 25.38 -9.96 3.13
CA LEU A 7 24.12 -9.39 3.59
C LEU A 7 23.97 -9.52 5.13
N SER A 8 23.11 -8.71 5.74
CA SER A 8 22.96 -8.66 7.21
C SER A 8 22.19 -9.86 7.79
N SER A 9 22.60 -10.36 8.95
CA SER A 9 22.04 -11.49 9.71
C SER A 9 20.79 -11.15 10.53
N GLN A 10 20.24 -9.93 10.43
CA GLN A 10 18.99 -9.57 11.10
C GLN A 10 17.75 -10.25 10.49
N THR A 11 17.95 -11.07 9.46
CA THR A 11 16.93 -11.95 8.87
C THR A 11 16.96 -13.33 9.54
N ARG A 12 15.82 -13.83 10.03
CA ARG A 12 15.73 -15.15 10.71
C ARG A 12 16.33 -16.29 9.85
N SER A 13 16.22 -16.20 8.54
CA SER A 13 16.78 -17.15 7.56
C SER A 13 18.30 -17.34 7.64
N ALA A 14 19.05 -16.29 7.95
CA ALA A 14 20.49 -16.34 7.96
C ALA A 14 21.03 -17.18 9.13
N ALA A 15 20.36 -17.12 10.29
CA ALA A 15 20.71 -17.90 11.47
C ALA A 15 20.37 -19.39 11.28
N ASP A 16 19.21 -19.70 10.72
CA ASP A 16 18.76 -21.08 10.48
C ASP A 16 19.63 -21.78 9.41
N ALA A 17 20.02 -21.05 8.35
CA ALA A 17 20.96 -21.54 7.34
C ALA A 17 22.35 -21.85 7.93
N LEU A 18 22.86 -20.99 8.84
CA LEU A 18 24.15 -21.22 9.51
C LEU A 18 24.14 -22.48 10.37
N ALA A 19 23.03 -22.74 11.08
CA ALA A 19 22.87 -23.93 11.92
C ALA A 19 22.66 -25.21 11.10
N GLY A 20 21.87 -25.15 10.02
CA GLY A 20 21.43 -26.32 9.25
C GLY A 20 22.38 -26.79 8.13
N HIS A 21 23.37 -25.99 7.72
CA HIS A 21 24.11 -26.24 6.46
C HIS A 21 24.92 -27.52 6.49
N GLY A 22 25.58 -27.77 7.63
CA GLY A 22 26.43 -28.95 7.81
C GLY A 22 25.61 -30.23 7.65
N GLU A 23 24.47 -30.30 8.33
CA GLU A 23 23.58 -31.43 8.29
C GLU A 23 22.94 -31.61 6.90
N LEU A 24 22.41 -30.54 6.31
CA LEU A 24 21.82 -30.57 4.97
C LEU A 24 22.82 -31.11 3.93
N THR A 25 24.02 -30.54 3.88
CA THR A 25 25.04 -30.94 2.91
C THR A 25 25.47 -32.38 3.10
N GLN A 26 25.55 -32.85 4.36
CA GLN A 26 25.88 -34.23 4.67
C GLN A 26 24.82 -35.19 4.16
N ILE A 27 23.53 -34.89 4.40
CA ILE A 27 22.40 -35.70 3.90
C ILE A 27 22.41 -35.72 2.36
N LEU A 28 22.51 -34.55 1.72
CA LEU A 28 22.49 -34.46 0.25
C LEU A 28 23.65 -35.22 -0.39
N ARG A 29 24.88 -35.09 0.13
CA ARG A 29 26.04 -35.82 -0.43
C ARG A 29 25.99 -37.32 -0.19
N ARG A 30 25.29 -37.76 0.86
CA ARG A 30 25.15 -39.18 1.21
C ARG A 30 24.11 -39.88 0.32
N HIS A 31 23.05 -39.17 -0.08
CA HIS A 31 21.87 -39.78 -0.69
C HIS A 31 21.56 -39.31 -2.12
N LEU A 32 22.13 -38.19 -2.57
CA LEU A 32 21.86 -37.60 -3.89
C LEU A 32 23.17 -37.33 -4.66
N PRO A 33 23.10 -37.15 -5.99
CA PRO A 33 24.27 -36.79 -6.79
C PRO A 33 24.99 -35.53 -6.27
N PRO A 34 26.33 -35.42 -6.47
CA PRO A 34 27.09 -34.24 -6.04
C PRO A 34 26.58 -32.91 -6.63
N SER A 35 25.96 -32.97 -7.80
CA SER A 35 25.32 -31.85 -8.47
C SER A 35 24.12 -31.28 -7.67
N THR A 36 23.48 -32.08 -6.81
CA THR A 36 22.38 -31.66 -5.94
C THR A 36 22.89 -31.04 -4.65
N ALA A 37 23.98 -31.57 -4.08
CA ALA A 37 24.59 -30.98 -2.88
C ALA A 37 25.24 -29.61 -3.14
N THR A 38 25.64 -29.34 -4.39
CA THR A 38 26.18 -28.04 -4.82
C THR A 38 25.12 -27.00 -5.16
N LEU A 39 23.83 -27.37 -5.08
CA LEU A 39 22.70 -26.46 -5.27
C LEU A 39 22.67 -25.34 -4.23
N TYR A 40 23.15 -25.60 -3.02
CA TYR A 40 23.04 -24.67 -1.90
C TYR A 40 24.37 -23.98 -1.61
N ALA A 41 24.34 -22.65 -1.52
CA ALA A 41 25.50 -21.86 -1.13
C ALA A 41 25.82 -22.05 0.36
N LYS A 42 27.11 -22.03 0.70
CA LYS A 42 27.60 -22.15 2.07
C LYS A 42 27.52 -20.81 2.81
N PRO A 43 26.74 -20.69 3.90
CA PRO A 43 26.74 -19.50 4.73
C PRO A 43 27.99 -19.48 5.63
N LYS A 44 28.56 -18.29 5.85
CA LYS A 44 29.66 -18.05 6.77
C LYS A 44 29.41 -16.75 7.53
N GLN A 45 29.48 -16.79 8.86
CA GLN A 45 29.39 -15.61 9.70
C GLN A 45 30.59 -14.67 9.46
N ALA A 46 30.32 -13.39 9.27
CA ALA A 46 31.29 -12.30 9.21
C ALA A 46 31.16 -11.39 10.46
N GLU A 47 31.90 -10.27 10.52
CA GLU A 47 31.82 -9.35 11.65
C GLU A 47 30.42 -8.74 11.83
N GLY A 48 29.96 -8.70 13.10
CA GLY A 48 28.64 -8.20 13.48
C GLY A 48 27.50 -9.07 12.98
N ASP A 49 26.40 -8.44 12.62
CA ASP A 49 25.22 -9.09 12.07
C ASP A 49 25.35 -9.29 10.55
N ILE A 50 26.38 -9.99 10.03
CA ILE A 50 26.57 -10.18 8.57
C ILE A 50 26.86 -11.64 8.26
N VAL A 51 26.15 -12.18 7.25
CA VAL A 51 26.41 -13.50 6.66
C VAL A 51 26.88 -13.35 5.22
N GLU A 52 27.98 -14.04 4.90
CA GLU A 52 28.51 -14.14 3.54
C GLU A 52 28.22 -15.53 2.96
N TRP A 53 27.84 -15.57 1.69
CA TRP A 53 27.50 -16.80 0.98
C TRP A 53 28.60 -17.20 0.01
N TYR A 54 29.01 -18.47 0.06
CA TYR A 54 30.13 -18.99 -0.73
C TYR A 54 29.71 -20.20 -1.57
N SER A 55 30.32 -20.35 -2.75
CA SER A 55 30.19 -21.57 -3.55
C SER A 55 31.54 -22.13 -3.97
N ASP A 56 31.58 -23.45 -4.13
CA ASP A 56 32.71 -24.20 -4.71
C ASP A 56 32.60 -24.31 -6.23
N LEU A 57 31.46 -23.95 -6.82
CA LEU A 57 31.29 -23.91 -8.27
C LEU A 57 32.21 -22.84 -8.89
N GLY A 58 32.82 -23.21 -10.02
CA GLY A 58 33.58 -22.28 -10.87
C GLY A 58 32.66 -21.34 -11.65
N GLY A 59 33.22 -20.28 -12.22
CA GLY A 59 32.46 -19.27 -12.97
C GLY A 59 32.27 -17.94 -12.23
N GLN A 60 31.62 -16.99 -12.90
CA GLN A 60 31.14 -15.74 -12.29
C GLN A 60 29.66 -15.93 -11.95
N PRO A 61 29.21 -15.61 -10.72
CA PRO A 61 27.81 -15.70 -10.38
C PRO A 61 27.01 -14.65 -11.15
N VAL A 62 25.99 -15.11 -11.89
CA VAL A 62 25.04 -14.25 -12.60
C VAL A 62 23.67 -14.40 -11.92
N PRO A 63 23.04 -13.33 -11.42
CA PRO A 63 21.69 -13.39 -10.87
C PRO A 63 20.70 -13.94 -11.89
N PHE A 64 19.71 -14.74 -11.46
CA PHE A 64 18.72 -15.34 -12.36
C PHE A 64 17.96 -14.30 -13.20
N SER A 65 17.71 -13.11 -12.63
CA SER A 65 17.07 -11.98 -13.30
C SER A 65 17.89 -11.36 -14.45
N GLN A 66 19.18 -11.71 -14.57
CA GLN A 66 20.07 -11.20 -15.62
C GLN A 66 20.40 -12.26 -16.68
N LEU A 67 19.81 -13.45 -16.59
CA LEU A 67 20.00 -14.51 -17.58
C LEU A 67 19.16 -14.22 -18.83
N ASP A 68 19.67 -14.67 -19.98
CA ASP A 68 18.84 -14.73 -21.18
C ASP A 68 17.75 -15.81 -21.05
N GLU A 69 16.72 -15.75 -21.90
CA GLU A 69 15.54 -16.63 -21.79
C GLU A 69 15.90 -18.13 -21.89
N LYS A 70 16.89 -18.48 -22.71
CA LYS A 70 17.29 -19.87 -22.94
C LYS A 70 18.09 -20.41 -21.77
N GLU A 71 19.04 -19.63 -21.25
CA GLU A 71 19.82 -19.95 -20.07
C GLU A 71 18.94 -19.99 -18.82
N ALA A 72 18.01 -19.06 -18.68
CA ALA A 72 17.03 -19.05 -17.58
C ALA A 72 16.16 -20.32 -17.60
N ALA A 73 15.65 -20.72 -18.77
CA ALA A 73 14.87 -21.95 -18.92
C ALA A 73 15.69 -23.20 -18.56
N GLN A 74 16.97 -23.25 -18.96
CA GLN A 74 17.87 -24.36 -18.62
C GLN A 74 18.16 -24.42 -17.12
N VAL A 75 18.50 -23.28 -16.50
CA VAL A 75 18.77 -23.18 -15.07
C VAL A 75 17.52 -23.54 -14.27
N ARG A 76 16.34 -23.12 -14.72
CA ARG A 76 15.05 -23.45 -14.10
C ARG A 76 14.75 -24.94 -14.17
N HIS A 77 14.91 -25.55 -15.34
CA HIS A 77 14.72 -27.00 -15.50
C HIS A 77 15.64 -27.80 -14.55
N LEU A 78 16.92 -27.44 -14.53
CA LEU A 78 17.93 -28.06 -13.66
C LEU A 78 17.68 -27.85 -12.17
N LEU A 79 17.02 -26.75 -11.79
CA LEU A 79 16.59 -26.45 -10.44
C LEU A 79 15.40 -27.33 -10.04
N ASP A 80 14.36 -27.36 -10.87
CA ASP A 80 13.14 -28.14 -10.63
C ASP A 80 13.46 -29.65 -10.51
N GLU A 81 14.35 -30.18 -11.34
CA GLU A 81 14.83 -31.57 -11.28
C GLU A 81 15.49 -31.91 -9.92
N ARG A 82 16.36 -31.02 -9.43
CA ARG A 82 17.07 -31.22 -8.17
C ARG A 82 16.15 -31.10 -6.97
N LEU A 83 15.21 -30.15 -6.99
CA LEU A 83 14.23 -29.95 -5.92
C LEU A 83 13.28 -31.14 -5.84
N ALA A 84 12.81 -31.67 -6.98
CA ALA A 84 12.01 -32.87 -7.01
C ALA A 84 12.75 -34.07 -6.40
N SER A 85 14.05 -34.21 -6.67
CA SER A 85 14.89 -35.25 -6.06
C SER A 85 15.04 -35.10 -4.55
N ILE A 86 15.13 -33.86 -4.06
CA ILE A 86 15.18 -33.53 -2.62
C ILE A 86 13.84 -33.86 -1.94
N GLU A 87 12.71 -33.50 -2.55
CA GLU A 87 11.38 -33.78 -2.01
C GLU A 87 11.08 -35.28 -1.96
N GLN A 88 11.53 -36.03 -2.99
CA GLN A 88 11.43 -37.48 -2.99
C GLN A 88 12.25 -38.10 -1.85
N LEU A 89 13.48 -37.62 -1.62
CA LEU A 89 14.29 -38.06 -0.48
C LEU A 89 13.64 -37.71 0.86
N ALA A 90 13.09 -36.50 0.99
CA ALA A 90 12.39 -36.08 2.19
C ALA A 90 11.21 -37.00 2.50
N SER A 91 10.40 -37.33 1.48
CA SER A 91 9.27 -38.26 1.62
C SER A 91 9.71 -39.67 2.05
N GLN A 92 10.87 -40.15 1.56
CA GLN A 92 11.43 -41.43 2.00
C GLN A 92 11.87 -41.42 3.47
N PHE A 93 12.49 -40.34 3.92
CA PHE A 93 12.94 -40.20 5.30
C PHE A 93 11.77 -40.03 6.27
N ASP A 94 10.73 -39.31 5.86
CA ASP A 94 9.50 -39.15 6.62
C ASP A 94 8.80 -40.49 6.85
N ALA A 95 8.76 -41.33 5.81
CA ALA A 95 8.19 -42.68 5.88
C ALA A 95 8.98 -43.65 6.77
N GLN A 96 10.25 -43.38 7.05
CA GLN A 96 11.09 -44.19 7.94
C GLN A 96 10.85 -43.90 9.43
N GLY A 97 10.22 -42.76 9.76
CA GLY A 97 9.95 -42.35 11.14
C GLY A 97 11.21 -42.02 11.96
N GLY A 98 11.03 -41.69 13.24
CA GLY A 98 12.13 -41.36 14.15
C GLY A 98 12.94 -40.14 13.70
N ASP A 99 14.26 -40.25 13.64
CA ASP A 99 15.17 -39.19 13.18
C ASP A 99 14.93 -38.78 11.71
N GLY A 100 14.33 -39.67 10.90
CA GLY A 100 13.98 -39.41 9.51
C GLY A 100 12.97 -38.26 9.35
N VAL A 101 12.06 -38.08 10.31
CA VAL A 101 11.07 -36.98 10.30
C VAL A 101 11.76 -35.61 10.41
N ARG A 102 12.77 -35.51 11.30
CA ARG A 102 13.55 -34.27 11.49
C ARG A 102 14.37 -33.94 10.24
N GLN A 103 14.98 -34.96 9.64
CA GLN A 103 15.77 -34.80 8.42
C GLN A 103 14.88 -34.47 7.20
N ALA A 104 13.68 -35.06 7.12
CA ALA A 104 12.69 -34.73 6.12
C ALA A 104 12.23 -33.27 6.23
N ALA A 105 12.02 -32.77 7.46
CA ALA A 105 11.69 -31.37 7.70
C ALA A 105 12.80 -30.42 7.20
N LEU A 106 14.08 -30.74 7.48
CA LEU A 106 15.22 -29.97 6.98
C LEU A 106 15.30 -29.96 5.44
N LEU A 107 15.06 -31.11 4.79
CA LEU A 107 15.07 -31.23 3.33
C LEU A 107 13.93 -30.43 2.68
N ARG A 108 12.71 -30.50 3.24
CA ARG A 108 11.55 -29.73 2.78
C ARG A 108 11.75 -28.24 2.98
N GLU A 109 12.35 -27.83 4.10
CA GLU A 109 12.67 -26.42 4.33
C GLU A 109 13.68 -25.91 3.32
N ALA A 110 14.71 -26.69 2.99
CA ALA A 110 15.68 -26.33 1.94
C ALA A 110 15.01 -26.20 0.56
N ALA A 111 14.02 -27.04 0.25
CA ALA A 111 13.31 -27.03 -1.03
C ALA A 111 12.32 -25.85 -1.23
N ARG A 112 11.98 -25.10 -0.16
CA ARG A 112 11.02 -23.98 -0.21
C ARG A 112 11.57 -22.68 -0.81
N TYR A 113 12.90 -22.49 -0.88
CA TYR A 113 13.53 -21.18 -1.16
C TYR A 113 14.12 -20.91 -2.57
N PRO A 114 13.56 -21.37 -3.70
CA PRO A 114 14.01 -20.94 -5.02
C PRO A 114 13.12 -19.82 -5.58
N ASP A 115 13.03 -18.67 -4.90
CA ASP A 115 12.57 -17.46 -5.57
C ASP A 115 13.67 -16.94 -6.53
N THR A 116 13.29 -16.12 -7.50
CA THR A 116 14.23 -15.64 -8.53
C THR A 116 15.29 -14.67 -8.00
N SER A 117 15.13 -14.15 -6.78
CA SER A 117 16.07 -13.20 -6.17
C SER A 117 17.18 -13.88 -5.37
N THR A 118 16.98 -15.12 -4.92
CA THR A 118 17.99 -15.96 -4.27
C THR A 118 18.79 -16.83 -5.24
N LEU A 119 18.34 -16.90 -6.49
CA LEU A 119 18.85 -17.82 -7.51
C LEU A 119 19.95 -17.16 -8.34
N TYR A 120 21.07 -17.87 -8.47
CA TYR A 120 22.20 -17.51 -9.31
C TYR A 120 22.53 -18.65 -10.28
N SER A 121 23.05 -18.31 -11.45
CA SER A 121 23.69 -19.23 -12.38
C SER A 121 25.22 -19.14 -12.23
N LEU A 122 25.87 -20.29 -12.08
CA LEU A 122 27.32 -20.43 -12.18
C LEU A 122 27.62 -21.48 -13.25
N ASN A 123 28.09 -21.03 -14.42
CA ASN A 123 28.34 -21.90 -15.59
C ASN A 123 27.12 -22.78 -15.96
N GLY A 124 25.91 -22.20 -15.93
CA GLY A 124 24.67 -22.91 -16.25
C GLY A 124 24.14 -23.84 -15.13
N GLN A 125 24.78 -23.84 -13.95
CA GLN A 125 24.29 -24.58 -12.78
C GLN A 125 23.50 -23.65 -11.84
N PRO A 126 22.33 -24.08 -11.35
CA PRO A 126 21.57 -23.32 -10.35
C PRO A 126 22.29 -23.33 -9.00
N LEU A 127 22.36 -22.16 -8.37
CA LEU A 127 22.84 -21.97 -7.01
C LEU A 127 21.83 -21.14 -6.22
N VAL A 128 21.36 -21.70 -5.11
CA VAL A 128 20.41 -21.10 -4.18
C VAL A 128 21.16 -20.52 -2.99
N THR A 129 20.92 -19.25 -2.73
CA THR A 129 21.31 -18.56 -1.48
C THR A 129 20.11 -18.47 -0.54
N PHE A 130 20.29 -18.14 0.73
CA PHE A 130 19.17 -17.94 1.69
C PHE A 130 18.24 -19.16 1.86
N TRP A 131 18.80 -20.37 1.73
CA TRP A 131 18.04 -21.59 1.98
C TRP A 131 17.92 -21.84 3.50
N GLY A 132 16.81 -22.44 3.95
CA GLY A 132 16.68 -22.95 5.32
C GLY A 132 15.86 -22.11 6.32
N GLY A 133 15.00 -21.17 5.90
CA GLY A 133 14.05 -20.54 6.85
C GLY A 133 13.87 -19.03 6.78
N GLY A 134 13.69 -18.42 5.61
CA GLY A 134 13.06 -17.08 5.52
C GLY A 134 13.41 -16.26 4.28
N GLN A 135 12.91 -15.02 4.28
CA GLN A 135 12.88 -14.12 3.12
C GLN A 135 14.30 -13.68 2.67
N PRO A 136 14.58 -13.63 1.36
CA PRO A 136 15.80 -13.03 0.85
C PRO A 136 15.86 -11.54 1.17
N PRO A 137 17.07 -10.99 1.37
CA PRO A 137 17.24 -9.54 1.41
C PRO A 137 17.01 -8.94 0.02
N ALA A 138 16.42 -7.74 -0.01
CA ALA A 138 16.15 -7.02 -1.25
C ALA A 138 17.45 -6.82 -2.07
N PRO A 139 17.41 -7.02 -3.41
CA PRO A 139 18.58 -6.82 -4.25
C PRO A 139 19.02 -5.34 -4.22
N PRO A 140 20.33 -5.06 -4.33
CA PRO A 140 20.81 -3.68 -4.40
C PRO A 140 20.30 -3.00 -5.67
N ILE A 141 19.70 -1.83 -5.51
CA ILE A 141 19.21 -0.97 -6.60
C ILE A 141 20.43 -0.50 -7.39
N THR A 142 20.63 -1.06 -8.59
CA THR A 142 21.60 -0.54 -9.55
C THR A 142 20.86 0.38 -10.54
N PRO A 143 21.38 1.58 -10.83
CA PRO A 143 20.76 2.46 -11.79
C PRO A 143 20.99 1.90 -13.20
N VAL A 144 19.95 1.33 -13.81
CA VAL A 144 20.00 0.94 -15.22
C VAL A 144 19.82 2.19 -16.06
N THR A 145 20.90 2.57 -16.74
CA THR A 145 20.87 3.52 -17.86
C THR A 145 20.13 2.83 -19.01
N ALA A 146 18.92 3.32 -19.30
CA ALA A 146 18.15 2.88 -20.45
C ALA A 146 18.85 3.35 -21.74
N GLN A 147 19.42 2.42 -22.51
CA GLN A 147 19.67 2.62 -23.92
C GLN A 147 18.65 1.84 -24.72
N ALA A 148 17.73 2.59 -25.33
CA ALA A 148 16.89 2.12 -26.42
C ALA A 148 17.79 1.82 -27.63
N GLY A 149 17.70 0.60 -28.14
CA GLY A 149 18.42 0.13 -29.33
C GLY A 149 17.54 -0.78 -30.17
N ALA A 150 17.11 -0.22 -31.29
CA ALA A 150 16.39 -0.76 -32.45
C ALA A 150 16.35 -2.29 -32.71
N LEU A 151 15.15 -2.74 -33.09
CA LEU A 151 14.86 -4.02 -33.76
C LEU A 151 15.51 -4.11 -35.15
N PRO A 152 16.08 -5.26 -35.56
CA PRO A 152 16.24 -5.62 -36.96
C PRO A 152 15.08 -6.51 -37.47
N PRO A 153 14.70 -6.40 -38.76
CA PRO A 153 13.66 -7.23 -39.35
C PRO A 153 14.26 -8.52 -39.93
N GLY A 154 13.52 -9.62 -39.81
CA GLY A 154 13.74 -10.81 -40.63
C GLY A 154 13.95 -12.10 -39.85
N ALA A 155 12.86 -12.84 -39.63
CA ALA A 155 12.91 -14.30 -39.59
C ALA A 155 11.57 -14.83 -40.09
N ALA A 156 11.65 -15.56 -41.20
CA ALA A 156 10.54 -16.11 -41.95
C ALA A 156 9.68 -17.06 -41.10
N ALA A 157 8.36 -16.89 -41.20
CA ALA A 157 7.39 -17.82 -40.65
C ALA A 157 7.50 -19.18 -41.34
N VAL A 158 7.81 -20.22 -40.55
CA VAL A 158 7.73 -21.61 -41.00
C VAL A 158 6.29 -22.07 -40.82
N VAL A 159 5.60 -22.27 -41.93
CA VAL A 159 4.23 -22.78 -41.99
C VAL A 159 4.26 -24.28 -41.65
N SER A 160 3.78 -24.65 -40.46
CA SER A 160 3.50 -26.05 -40.13
C SER A 160 2.13 -26.45 -40.69
N GLU A 161 2.13 -27.43 -41.59
CA GLU A 161 0.93 -28.01 -42.18
C GLU A 161 0.06 -28.72 -41.14
N VAL A 162 -1.21 -28.32 -41.06
CA VAL A 162 -2.24 -28.96 -40.23
C VAL A 162 -2.77 -30.22 -40.95
N PRO A 163 -2.91 -31.38 -40.28
CA PRO A 163 -3.42 -32.57 -40.93
C PRO A 163 -4.91 -32.41 -41.26
N ARG A 164 -5.27 -32.66 -42.52
CA ARG A 164 -6.65 -32.69 -43.04
C ARG A 164 -7.49 -33.73 -42.29
N LYS A 165 -8.24 -33.30 -41.26
CA LYS A 165 -9.32 -34.10 -40.66
C LYS A 165 -10.62 -33.91 -41.46
N ARG A 166 -11.13 -35.06 -41.88
CA ARG A 166 -12.27 -35.32 -42.75
C ARG A 166 -13.53 -34.51 -42.40
N ARG A 167 -13.95 -33.67 -43.36
CA ARG A 167 -15.21 -32.96 -43.71
C ARG A 167 -16.58 -33.39 -43.12
N TRP A 168 -16.66 -34.03 -41.95
CA TRP A 168 -17.95 -34.39 -41.32
C TRP A 168 -18.62 -33.22 -40.57
N TRP A 169 -17.84 -32.27 -40.06
CA TRP A 169 -18.37 -31.12 -39.30
C TRP A 169 -19.18 -30.14 -40.16
N LEU A 170 -18.91 -30.08 -41.47
CA LEU A 170 -19.71 -29.29 -42.42
C LEU A 170 -21.14 -29.83 -42.57
N TRP A 171 -21.35 -31.15 -42.45
CA TRP A 171 -22.69 -31.74 -42.44
C TRP A 171 -23.43 -31.45 -41.12
N LEU A 172 -22.69 -31.38 -40.01
CA LEU A 172 -23.22 -30.99 -38.71
C LEU A 172 -23.66 -29.52 -38.68
N LEU A 173 -22.87 -28.62 -39.28
CA LEU A 173 -23.23 -27.21 -39.46
C LEU A 173 -24.46 -27.04 -40.37
N LEU A 174 -24.55 -27.80 -41.45
CA LEU A 174 -25.72 -27.80 -42.34
C LEU A 174 -27.00 -28.27 -41.63
N ALA A 175 -26.90 -29.32 -40.81
CA ALA A 175 -28.03 -29.82 -40.03
C ALA A 175 -28.50 -28.81 -38.96
N LEU A 176 -27.56 -28.16 -38.26
CA LEU A 176 -27.86 -27.12 -37.28
C LEU A 176 -28.52 -25.89 -37.93
N LEU A 177 -28.02 -25.47 -39.10
CA LEU A 177 -28.59 -24.34 -39.84
C LEU A 177 -30.01 -24.64 -40.34
N LEU A 178 -30.28 -25.89 -40.74
CA LEU A 178 -31.61 -26.32 -41.16
C LEU A 178 -32.59 -26.38 -39.97
N LEU A 179 -32.13 -26.82 -38.80
CA LEU A 179 -32.92 -26.79 -37.56
C LEU A 179 -33.24 -25.36 -37.11
N ALA A 180 -32.27 -24.45 -37.20
CA ALA A 180 -32.47 -23.03 -36.87
C ALA A 180 -33.49 -22.37 -37.81
N LEU A 181 -33.43 -22.67 -39.11
CA LEU A 181 -34.41 -22.16 -40.08
C LEU A 181 -35.82 -22.70 -39.83
N LEU A 182 -35.95 -23.98 -39.47
CA LEU A 182 -37.24 -24.57 -39.11
C LEU A 182 -37.80 -23.98 -37.81
N ALA A 183 -36.94 -23.72 -36.81
CA ALA A 183 -37.35 -23.05 -35.57
C ALA A 183 -37.76 -21.59 -35.82
N ALA A 184 -37.05 -20.86 -36.67
CA ALA A 184 -37.40 -19.49 -37.06
C ALA A 184 -38.71 -19.46 -37.88
N LEU A 185 -38.92 -20.42 -38.77
CA LEU A 185 -40.16 -20.57 -39.53
C LEU A 185 -41.34 -20.89 -38.59
N TRP A 186 -41.12 -21.78 -37.61
CA TRP A 186 -42.13 -22.13 -36.62
C TRP A 186 -42.48 -20.95 -35.71
N TRP A 187 -41.47 -20.20 -35.25
CA TRP A 187 -41.65 -18.96 -34.48
C TRP A 187 -42.43 -17.90 -35.28
N TRP A 188 -42.09 -17.72 -36.56
CA TRP A 188 -42.77 -16.78 -37.44
C TRP A 188 -44.23 -17.16 -37.71
N LEU A 189 -44.53 -18.46 -37.80
CA LEU A 189 -45.88 -18.97 -38.06
C LEU A 189 -46.78 -18.98 -36.83
N PHE A 190 -46.25 -19.18 -35.62
CA PHE A 190 -47.08 -19.45 -34.42
C PHE A 190 -46.93 -18.48 -33.25
N CYS A 191 -45.91 -17.61 -33.20
CA CYS A 191 -45.66 -16.71 -32.06
C CYS A 191 -45.88 -15.22 -32.36
N ARG A 192 -46.67 -14.87 -33.39
CA ARG A 192 -46.97 -13.47 -33.70
C ARG A 192 -48.24 -13.01 -32.99
N GLU A 193 -48.10 -12.55 -31.76
CA GLU A 193 -49.15 -11.75 -31.12
C GLU A 193 -49.19 -10.33 -31.71
N PRO A 194 -50.37 -9.72 -31.86
CA PRO A 194 -50.51 -8.40 -32.44
C PRO A 194 -50.04 -7.33 -31.43
N GLU A 195 -49.01 -6.56 -31.81
CA GLU A 195 -48.64 -5.35 -31.08
C GLU A 195 -49.82 -4.37 -31.10
N THR A 196 -50.28 -4.01 -29.91
CA THR A 196 -51.19 -2.88 -29.71
C THR A 196 -50.36 -1.59 -29.74
N PRO A 197 -50.72 -0.59 -30.56
CA PRO A 197 -49.99 0.67 -30.57
C PRO A 197 -50.26 1.44 -29.27
N PRO A 198 -49.26 2.16 -28.73
CA PRO A 198 -49.48 3.00 -27.55
C PRO A 198 -50.33 4.22 -27.92
N VAL A 199 -51.27 4.53 -27.03
CA VAL A 199 -52.16 5.71 -27.06
C VAL A 199 -51.34 6.98 -26.77
N PRO A 200 -51.49 8.09 -27.53
CA PRO A 200 -50.77 9.34 -27.27
C PRO A 200 -51.69 10.43 -26.70
N VAL A 201 -51.53 10.81 -25.43
CA VAL A 201 -51.94 12.11 -24.85
C VAL A 201 -51.29 12.21 -23.45
N GLU A 202 -50.78 13.31 -22.91
CA GLU A 202 -51.01 14.73 -23.15
C GLU A 202 -49.88 15.50 -22.41
N SER A 203 -49.34 16.58 -22.99
CA SER A 203 -48.44 17.51 -22.29
C SER A 203 -49.23 18.70 -21.76
N PRO A 204 -49.04 19.17 -20.52
CA PRO A 204 -49.52 20.49 -20.15
C PRO A 204 -48.49 21.55 -20.56
N VAL A 205 -49.04 22.43 -21.40
CA VAL A 205 -48.64 23.75 -21.86
C VAL A 205 -47.94 24.61 -20.80
N ALA A 206 -46.95 25.36 -21.29
CA ALA A 206 -46.23 26.44 -20.65
C ALA A 206 -47.13 27.67 -20.39
N GLU A 207 -46.86 28.38 -19.31
CA GLU A 207 -47.30 29.76 -19.14
C GLU A 207 -46.06 30.66 -19.07
N GLU A 208 -46.03 31.62 -19.98
CA GLU A 208 -45.01 32.64 -20.23
C GLU A 208 -45.06 33.79 -19.19
N PRO A 209 -44.10 34.73 -19.20
CA PRO A 209 -43.61 35.43 -18.03
C PRO A 209 -44.19 36.83 -17.88
N ALA A 210 -44.01 37.41 -16.69
CA ALA A 210 -44.13 38.85 -16.48
C ALA A 210 -42.88 39.38 -15.76
N VAL A 211 -42.27 40.36 -16.38
CA VAL A 211 -41.14 41.24 -16.01
C VAL A 211 -41.56 42.63 -16.55
N PRO A 212 -40.99 43.81 -16.20
CA PRO A 212 -40.26 44.33 -15.03
C PRO A 212 -40.84 45.68 -14.52
N GLU A 213 -40.28 46.24 -13.43
CA GLU A 213 -40.09 47.70 -13.22
C GLU A 213 -39.04 47.86 -12.09
N GLU A 214 -37.78 48.21 -12.37
CA GLU A 214 -37.14 49.54 -12.50
C GLU A 214 -37.01 50.36 -11.18
N VAL A 215 -35.82 50.47 -10.55
CA VAL A 215 -34.81 51.60 -10.59
C VAL A 215 -35.00 52.57 -9.36
N PRO A 216 -34.08 53.46 -8.88
CA PRO A 216 -32.60 53.66 -8.94
C PRO A 216 -31.90 53.72 -7.53
N SER A 217 -30.58 53.54 -7.38
CA SER A 217 -29.44 54.51 -7.32
C SER A 217 -29.47 55.64 -6.26
N GLU A 218 -28.26 55.91 -5.72
CA GLU A 218 -27.68 57.22 -5.28
C GLU A 218 -27.30 57.42 -3.78
N GLN A 219 -25.98 57.31 -3.54
CA GLN A 219 -25.02 58.18 -2.81
C GLN A 219 -25.49 59.24 -1.78
N GLU A 220 -24.90 59.25 -0.56
CA GLU A 220 -23.89 60.22 -0.01
C GLU A 220 -24.53 61.11 1.12
N PRO A 221 -23.83 62.03 1.86
CA PRO A 221 -22.71 61.83 2.81
C PRO A 221 -22.79 62.75 4.09
N VAL A 222 -21.69 62.79 4.87
CA VAL A 222 -21.14 63.88 5.75
C VAL A 222 -22.00 64.53 6.87
N GLU A 223 -21.43 64.59 8.08
CA GLU A 223 -21.52 65.80 8.94
C GLU A 223 -20.15 66.07 9.60
N GLU A 224 -19.56 67.22 9.27
CA GLU A 224 -18.34 67.84 9.84
C GLU A 224 -18.76 68.99 10.79
N ASP A 225 -18.13 69.04 11.98
CA ASP A 225 -17.47 70.18 12.66
C ASP A 225 -18.18 71.56 12.81
N PRO A 226 -17.92 72.31 13.91
CA PRO A 226 -16.72 73.16 13.91
C PRO A 226 -15.95 73.32 15.24
N VAL A 227 -14.65 73.49 15.03
CA VAL A 227 -13.58 74.07 15.87
C VAL A 227 -13.84 75.56 16.19
N VAL A 228 -13.19 76.10 17.24
CA VAL A 228 -12.76 77.51 17.54
C VAL A 228 -12.84 77.71 19.08
N GLU A 229 -11.90 78.24 19.86
CA GLU A 229 -10.59 78.91 19.74
C GLU A 229 -9.95 78.94 21.17
N GLU A 230 -8.62 78.93 21.26
CA GLU A 230 -7.84 79.41 22.41
C GLU A 230 -7.90 80.96 22.46
N PRO A 231 -7.74 81.66 23.60
CA PRO A 231 -6.36 81.98 24.06
C PRO A 231 -6.17 82.22 25.59
N GLU A 232 -4.91 82.07 26.03
CA GLU A 232 -4.27 82.70 27.22
C GLU A 232 -4.23 84.27 27.10
N PRO A 233 -3.84 85.12 28.11
CA PRO A 233 -2.82 84.90 29.18
C PRO A 233 -3.02 85.58 30.58
N GLU A 234 -2.03 85.32 31.45
CA GLU A 234 -1.50 85.97 32.71
C GLU A 234 -1.74 87.49 32.97
N PRO A 235 -1.46 88.10 34.19
CA PRO A 235 -0.25 87.89 35.04
C PRO A 235 -0.29 88.13 36.59
N GLU A 236 0.81 87.66 37.26
CA GLU A 236 1.64 88.27 38.36
C GLU A 236 1.03 88.63 39.76
N ILE A 237 1.63 88.54 40.97
CA ILE A 237 3.01 88.59 41.59
C ILE A 237 2.79 88.54 43.18
N PRO A 238 3.75 88.39 44.15
CA PRO A 238 5.00 87.62 44.30
C PRO A 238 5.23 86.91 45.71
N LEU A 239 6.26 86.07 45.76
CA LEU A 239 7.16 85.53 46.85
C LEU A 239 7.12 86.06 48.32
N PRO A 240 7.54 85.23 49.32
CA PRO A 240 8.97 85.09 49.72
C PRO A 240 9.48 83.65 50.08
N PRO A 241 10.82 83.43 50.24
CA PRO A 241 11.49 82.13 50.39
C PRO A 241 11.82 81.82 51.89
N PRO A 242 12.71 80.88 52.31
CA PRO A 242 13.39 79.71 51.70
C PRO A 242 13.28 78.41 52.56
N ILE A 243 13.89 77.29 52.13
CA ILE A 243 14.86 76.43 52.86
C ILE A 243 15.25 75.26 51.91
N PRO A 244 16.54 74.94 51.71
CA PRO A 244 16.96 73.81 50.88
C PRO A 244 17.02 72.53 51.74
N GLU A 245 16.27 71.51 51.35
CA GLU A 245 16.41 70.15 51.86
C GLU A 245 17.04 69.22 50.81
N PRO A 246 17.77 68.18 51.25
CA PRO A 246 18.90 67.61 50.53
C PRO A 246 18.48 66.70 49.38
N LYS A 247 19.34 66.64 48.35
CA LYS A 247 19.28 65.67 47.25
C LYS A 247 18.93 64.26 47.77
N PRO A 248 17.82 63.65 47.31
CA PRO A 248 17.64 62.22 47.49
C PRO A 248 18.62 61.47 46.60
N GLU A 249 19.32 60.51 47.20
CA GLU A 249 20.15 59.51 46.54
C GLU A 249 19.34 58.76 45.44
N PRO A 250 19.99 58.34 44.35
CA PRO A 250 19.30 57.64 43.27
C PRO A 250 18.70 56.33 43.80
N LYS A 251 17.37 56.18 43.65
CA LYS A 251 16.68 54.91 43.85
C LYS A 251 17.35 53.83 42.98
N PRO A 252 17.57 52.62 43.51
CA PRO A 252 18.01 51.49 42.70
C PRO A 252 17.00 51.27 41.57
N GLU A 253 17.48 51.10 40.34
CA GLU A 253 16.64 50.73 39.21
C GLU A 253 15.78 49.49 39.58
N PRO A 254 14.47 49.50 39.31
CA PRO A 254 13.62 48.35 39.59
C PRO A 254 14.12 47.17 38.77
N LYS A 255 14.30 46.01 39.43
CA LYS A 255 14.68 44.77 38.76
C LYS A 255 13.68 44.50 37.61
N PRO A 256 14.14 44.13 36.42
CA PRO A 256 13.27 43.94 35.26
C PRO A 256 12.17 42.91 35.57
N ASP A 257 10.94 43.21 35.13
CA ASP A 257 9.77 42.36 35.31
C ASP A 257 10.05 40.96 34.73
N PRO A 258 9.90 39.88 35.52
CA PRO A 258 10.04 38.50 35.04
C PRO A 258 9.24 38.20 33.77
N ALA A 259 8.05 38.80 33.60
CA ALA A 259 7.24 38.62 32.40
C ALA A 259 7.85 39.28 31.16
N GLU A 260 8.48 40.45 31.31
CA GLU A 260 9.15 41.15 30.21
C GLU A 260 10.45 40.42 29.78
N LEU A 261 11.18 39.86 30.75
CA LEU A 261 12.33 38.99 30.47
C LEU A 261 11.91 37.73 29.72
N LEU A 262 10.81 37.11 30.13
CA LEU A 262 10.28 35.93 29.45
C LEU A 262 9.82 36.27 28.03
N LYS A 263 9.15 37.42 27.83
CA LYS A 263 8.79 37.93 26.49
C LYS A 263 10.01 38.05 25.58
N LYS A 264 11.09 38.70 26.05
CA LYS A 264 12.36 38.82 25.30
C LYS A 264 12.95 37.46 24.94
N ARG A 265 12.85 36.49 25.86
CA ARG A 265 13.31 35.12 25.62
C ARG A 265 12.46 34.43 24.54
N ILE A 266 11.13 34.56 24.59
CA ILE A 266 10.20 34.04 23.57
C ILE A 266 10.52 34.62 22.19
N ASP A 267 10.73 35.94 22.10
CA ASP A 267 11.10 36.61 20.86
C ASP A 267 12.46 36.12 20.32
N GLY A 268 13.44 35.93 21.21
CA GLY A 268 14.77 35.42 20.86
C GLY A 268 14.77 33.98 20.33
N ILE A 269 13.79 33.16 20.74
CA ILE A 269 13.65 31.76 20.31
C ILE A 269 12.48 31.56 19.33
N ALA A 270 11.91 32.60 18.75
CA ALA A 270 10.67 32.53 17.94
C ALA A 270 10.75 31.54 16.75
N ARG A 271 11.96 31.19 16.29
CA ARG A 271 12.22 30.21 15.22
C ARG A 271 12.78 28.86 15.72
N ASP A 272 13.08 28.75 17.01
CA ASP A 272 13.54 27.50 17.63
C ASP A 272 12.33 26.73 18.16
N CYS A 273 11.81 25.85 17.32
CA CYS A 273 10.61 25.07 17.58
C CYS A 273 10.76 24.16 18.80
N SER A 274 11.91 23.54 18.98
CA SER A 274 12.20 22.68 20.12
C SER A 274 12.23 23.47 21.43
N ALA A 275 12.84 24.66 21.42
CA ALA A 275 12.87 25.54 22.58
C ALA A 275 11.47 26.08 22.92
N LEU A 276 10.66 26.47 21.92
CA LEU A 276 9.28 26.93 22.11
C LEU A 276 8.39 25.82 22.68
N GLN A 277 8.48 24.59 22.16
CA GLN A 277 7.73 23.43 22.67
C GLN A 277 8.12 23.08 24.10
N LYS A 278 9.43 23.11 24.42
CA LYS A 278 9.91 22.87 25.78
C LYS A 278 9.41 23.95 26.73
N MET A 279 9.47 25.21 26.32
CA MET A 279 8.95 26.33 27.09
C MET A 279 7.45 26.18 27.36
N GLN A 280 6.65 25.82 26.34
CA GLN A 280 5.21 25.62 26.50
C GLN A 280 4.85 24.55 27.55
N ARG A 281 5.67 23.50 27.70
CA ARG A 281 5.44 22.42 28.68
C ARG A 281 5.97 22.73 30.08
N GLU A 282 7.15 23.33 30.17
CA GLU A 282 7.92 23.41 31.42
C GLU A 282 7.82 24.77 32.10
N GLU A 283 7.53 25.86 31.37
CA GLU A 283 7.57 27.23 31.91
C GLU A 283 6.32 27.54 32.76
N PRO A 284 6.45 27.68 34.09
CA PRO A 284 5.30 27.90 34.97
C PRO A 284 4.60 29.24 34.66
N LEU A 285 5.37 30.27 34.30
CA LEU A 285 4.86 31.61 34.01
C LEU A 285 3.94 31.66 32.78
N LEU A 286 4.01 30.68 31.86
CA LEU A 286 3.07 30.57 30.74
C LEU A 286 1.69 30.06 31.17
N LYS A 287 1.58 29.35 32.29
CA LYS A 287 0.28 28.90 32.81
C LYS A 287 -0.54 30.08 33.34
N ASP A 288 0.13 31.05 33.94
CA ASP A 288 -0.53 32.20 34.57
C ASP A 288 -0.64 33.42 33.63
N ASN A 289 0.07 33.43 32.49
CA ASN A 289 0.05 34.52 31.51
C ASN A 289 -0.46 34.06 30.14
N ALA A 290 -1.74 34.35 29.85
CA ALA A 290 -2.38 33.99 28.59
C ALA A 290 -1.76 34.66 27.36
N ALA A 291 -1.33 35.92 27.46
CA ALA A 291 -0.78 36.67 26.34
C ALA A 291 0.58 36.10 25.88
N LEU A 292 1.46 35.73 26.83
CA LEU A 292 2.73 35.09 26.49
C LEU A 292 2.52 33.69 25.91
N ARG A 293 1.51 32.95 26.39
CA ARG A 293 1.14 31.64 25.84
C ARG A 293 0.66 31.75 24.40
N GLU A 294 -0.22 32.71 24.12
CA GLU A 294 -0.70 33.00 22.78
C GLU A 294 0.45 33.39 21.84
N GLN A 295 1.41 34.19 22.31
CA GLN A 295 2.60 34.55 21.53
C GLN A 295 3.46 33.33 21.16
N VAL A 296 3.66 32.39 22.09
CA VAL A 296 4.36 31.12 21.83
C VAL A 296 3.58 30.28 20.80
N GLU A 297 2.27 30.16 20.95
CA GLU A 297 1.40 29.44 20.02
C GLU A 297 1.43 30.04 18.61
N GLN A 298 1.39 31.38 18.50
CA GLN A 298 1.52 32.09 17.23
C GLN A 298 2.88 31.85 16.58
N ASN A 299 3.97 31.88 17.35
CA ASN A 299 5.32 31.58 16.84
C ASN A 299 5.43 30.12 16.35
N LEU A 300 4.86 29.18 17.10
CA LEU A 300 4.80 27.77 16.71
C LEU A 300 3.96 27.56 15.44
N ALA A 301 2.79 28.17 15.35
CA ALA A 301 1.92 28.07 14.18
C ALA A 301 2.56 28.68 12.92
N LYS A 302 3.26 29.81 13.09
CA LYS A 302 3.87 30.55 11.97
C LYS A 302 5.19 29.94 11.49
N ASN A 303 6.05 29.51 12.41
CA ASN A 303 7.44 29.14 12.08
C ASN A 303 7.70 27.63 12.16
N CYS A 304 6.83 26.85 12.83
CA CYS A 304 7.15 25.48 13.22
C CYS A 304 6.16 24.42 12.72
N LYS A 305 5.14 24.81 11.94
CA LYS A 305 4.07 23.90 11.50
C LYS A 305 4.58 22.59 10.91
N GLU A 306 5.52 22.65 9.96
CA GLU A 306 6.12 21.47 9.32
C GLU A 306 6.79 20.51 10.32
N GLN A 307 7.56 21.07 11.24
CA GLN A 307 8.30 20.32 12.25
C GLN A 307 7.35 19.73 13.30
N LEU A 308 6.27 20.44 13.64
CA LEU A 308 5.22 19.95 14.54
C LEU A 308 4.50 18.75 13.93
N ILE A 309 4.11 18.83 12.66
CA ILE A 309 3.48 17.72 11.93
C ILE A 309 4.42 16.52 11.88
N THR A 310 5.66 16.73 11.45
CA THR A 310 6.66 15.64 11.31
C THR A 310 7.02 14.98 12.64
N ASN A 311 7.02 15.74 13.74
CA ASN A 311 7.36 15.22 15.07
C ASN A 311 6.18 14.58 15.79
N ALA A 312 4.93 14.86 15.38
CA ALA A 312 3.74 14.35 16.05
C ALA A 312 3.69 12.82 16.12
N LYS A 313 4.20 12.11 15.11
CA LYS A 313 4.30 10.64 15.11
C LYS A 313 5.20 10.07 16.21
N ASN A 314 6.14 10.86 16.73
CA ASN A 314 7.05 10.43 17.80
C ASN A 314 6.44 10.60 19.20
N LEU A 315 5.29 11.29 19.30
CA LEU A 315 4.56 11.47 20.55
C LEU A 315 3.59 10.31 20.77
N CYS A 316 3.38 9.96 22.03
CA CYS A 316 2.33 9.02 22.40
C CYS A 316 0.94 9.67 22.25
N PRO A 317 -0.11 8.87 22.02
CA PRO A 317 -1.48 9.38 21.80
C PRO A 317 -1.96 10.36 22.88
N ASP A 318 -1.68 10.07 24.15
CA ASP A 318 -2.10 10.92 25.28
C ASP A 318 -1.34 12.26 25.38
N GLU A 319 -0.19 12.38 24.72
CA GLU A 319 0.67 13.56 24.74
C GLU A 319 0.58 14.39 23.44
N ARG A 320 -0.09 13.85 22.43
CA ARG A 320 -0.18 14.45 21.09
C ARG A 320 -1.32 15.46 21.04
N PRO A 321 -1.12 16.66 20.44
CA PRO A 321 -2.22 17.56 20.13
C PRO A 321 -3.24 16.88 19.21
N LYS A 322 -4.54 16.99 19.51
CA LYS A 322 -5.62 16.31 18.78
C LYS A 322 -5.67 16.71 17.30
N GLU A 323 -5.26 17.93 16.99
CA GLU A 323 -5.21 18.49 15.64
C GLU A 323 -4.12 17.83 14.79
N LEU A 324 -3.09 17.26 15.43
CA LEU A 324 -1.97 16.57 14.79
C LEU A 324 -2.09 15.04 14.91
N ALA A 325 -3.19 14.53 15.46
CA ALA A 325 -3.46 13.10 15.52
C ALA A 325 -3.51 12.54 14.09
N PRO A 326 -2.78 11.43 13.81
CA PRO A 326 -2.71 10.86 12.49
C PRO A 326 -4.05 10.25 12.11
N GLU A 327 -4.25 10.11 10.82
CA GLU A 327 -5.46 9.51 10.25
C GLU A 327 -5.09 8.50 9.18
N MET A 328 -5.93 7.47 9.05
CA MET A 328 -5.77 6.44 8.05
C MET A 328 -7.04 6.30 7.23
N VAL A 329 -6.93 6.13 5.91
CA VAL A 329 -8.03 5.59 5.11
C VAL A 329 -7.58 4.35 4.39
N ILE A 330 -8.36 3.28 4.53
CA ILE A 330 -8.09 2.00 3.89
C ILE A 330 -8.89 1.95 2.60
N VAL A 331 -8.21 1.81 1.47
CA VAL A 331 -8.80 1.50 0.17
C VAL A 331 -8.66 0.00 -0.03
N PHE A 332 -9.74 -0.73 0.21
CA PHE A 332 -9.75 -2.18 0.22
C PHE A 332 -10.35 -2.71 -1.08
N ASP A 333 -9.57 -3.49 -1.82
CA ASP A 333 -10.01 -4.20 -3.00
C ASP A 333 -10.94 -5.36 -2.62
N ALA A 334 -12.16 -5.29 -3.11
CA ALA A 334 -13.17 -6.32 -2.99
C ALA A 334 -13.63 -6.78 -4.38
N SER A 335 -12.75 -6.72 -5.38
CA SER A 335 -13.01 -7.21 -6.72
C SER A 335 -13.04 -8.74 -6.81
N GLY A 336 -13.47 -9.27 -7.96
CA GLY A 336 -13.70 -10.69 -8.14
C GLY A 336 -12.41 -11.52 -8.12
N SER A 337 -11.28 -10.93 -8.49
CA SER A 337 -9.95 -11.55 -8.38
C SER A 337 -9.59 -11.85 -6.93
N MET A 338 -10.10 -11.07 -5.97
CA MET A 338 -9.89 -11.29 -4.54
C MET A 338 -10.60 -12.54 -4.02
N ASP A 339 -11.54 -13.13 -4.77
CA ASP A 339 -12.18 -14.41 -4.40
C ASP A 339 -11.27 -15.63 -4.66
N ILE A 340 -10.14 -15.42 -5.33
CA ILE A 340 -9.19 -16.48 -5.66
C ILE A 340 -8.36 -16.86 -4.43
N SER A 341 -8.09 -18.16 -4.29
CA SER A 341 -7.20 -18.76 -3.31
C SER A 341 -5.78 -18.19 -3.40
N MET A 342 -5.16 -17.86 -2.26
CA MET A 342 -3.73 -17.53 -2.15
C MET A 342 -2.83 -18.70 -2.57
N LEU A 343 -3.37 -19.92 -2.60
CA LEU A 343 -2.69 -21.15 -3.01
C LEU A 343 -2.99 -21.56 -4.46
N ALA A 344 -3.73 -20.74 -5.22
CA ALA A 344 -4.04 -21.05 -6.61
C ALA A 344 -2.83 -20.75 -7.50
N THR A 345 -2.43 -21.73 -8.32
CA THR A 345 -1.37 -21.56 -9.31
C THR A 345 -1.89 -20.87 -10.57
N PRO A 346 -1.03 -20.19 -11.36
CA PRO A 346 -1.44 -19.58 -12.62
C PRO A 346 -2.11 -20.57 -13.59
N LYS A 347 -1.65 -21.82 -13.63
CA LYS A 347 -2.23 -22.88 -14.46
C LYS A 347 -3.64 -23.27 -14.01
N GLU A 348 -3.89 -23.36 -12.71
CA GLU A 348 -5.24 -23.65 -12.18
C GLU A 348 -6.20 -22.49 -12.49
N ILE A 349 -5.74 -21.25 -12.39
CA ILE A 349 -6.52 -20.05 -12.72
C ILE A 349 -6.85 -20.03 -14.22
N GLU A 350 -5.87 -20.25 -15.10
CA GLU A 350 -6.07 -20.31 -16.55
C GLU A 350 -7.03 -21.45 -16.96
N GLN A 351 -6.90 -22.62 -16.34
CA GLN A 351 -7.82 -23.74 -16.59
C GLN A 351 -9.25 -23.40 -16.12
N ALA A 352 -9.40 -22.73 -14.98
CA ALA A 352 -10.70 -22.33 -14.47
C ALA A 352 -11.37 -21.28 -15.38
N THR A 353 -10.63 -20.29 -15.89
CA THR A 353 -11.18 -19.28 -16.81
C THR A 353 -11.56 -19.88 -18.16
N MET A 354 -10.78 -20.84 -18.67
CA MET A 354 -11.15 -21.60 -19.88
C MET A 354 -12.45 -22.38 -19.70
N VAL A 355 -12.64 -23.04 -18.55
CA VAL A 355 -13.86 -23.82 -18.25
C VAL A 355 -15.09 -22.90 -18.07
N GLN A 356 -14.91 -21.67 -17.59
CA GLN A 356 -16.00 -20.68 -17.55
C GLN A 356 -16.45 -20.22 -18.96
N GLY A 357 -15.52 -20.14 -19.92
CA GLY A 357 -15.81 -19.72 -21.30
C GLY A 357 -16.49 -20.80 -22.17
N VAL A 358 -16.27 -22.08 -21.88
CA VAL A 358 -17.03 -23.20 -22.47
C VAL A 358 -18.09 -23.65 -21.48
N ALA A 359 -19.33 -23.16 -21.69
CA ALA A 359 -20.53 -23.50 -20.91
C ALA A 359 -20.41 -24.86 -20.20
N ASN A 360 -20.46 -24.84 -18.86
CA ASN A 360 -20.30 -25.97 -17.92
C ASN A 360 -20.89 -27.31 -18.40
N ILE A 361 -21.95 -27.27 -19.21
CA ILE A 361 -22.60 -28.44 -19.79
C ILE A 361 -21.67 -29.22 -20.73
N ALA A 362 -20.93 -28.57 -21.63
CA ALA A 362 -20.10 -29.26 -22.62
C ALA A 362 -18.89 -29.95 -21.96
N THR A 363 -18.23 -29.26 -21.03
CA THR A 363 -17.07 -29.78 -20.29
C THR A 363 -17.47 -30.95 -19.39
N GLN A 364 -18.63 -30.87 -18.73
CA GLN A 364 -19.14 -31.96 -17.89
C GLN A 364 -19.68 -33.15 -18.70
N LEU A 365 -20.25 -32.92 -19.89
CA LEU A 365 -20.61 -34.00 -20.83
C LEU A 365 -19.38 -34.70 -21.42
N LEU A 366 -18.31 -33.94 -21.71
CA LEU A 366 -17.09 -34.46 -22.35
C LEU A 366 -16.16 -35.20 -21.36
N LEU A 367 -16.09 -34.76 -20.10
CA LEU A 367 -15.14 -35.28 -19.11
C LEU A 367 -15.78 -36.15 -18.01
N GLY A 368 -17.11 -36.17 -17.89
CA GLY A 368 -17.80 -36.97 -16.86
C GLY A 368 -17.34 -36.63 -15.43
N THR A 369 -17.27 -37.65 -14.56
CA THR A 369 -16.75 -37.52 -13.17
C THR A 369 -15.22 -37.29 -13.10
N ASN A 370 -14.53 -37.27 -14.24
CA ASN A 370 -13.09 -37.02 -14.33
C ASN A 370 -12.78 -35.55 -14.70
N ALA A 371 -13.79 -34.67 -14.71
CA ALA A 371 -13.55 -33.23 -14.81
C ALA A 371 -12.69 -32.80 -13.60
N PRO A 372 -11.50 -32.23 -13.82
CA PRO A 372 -10.64 -31.83 -12.73
C PRO A 372 -11.37 -30.80 -11.87
N ASN A 373 -11.31 -30.94 -10.54
CA ASN A 373 -11.97 -30.05 -9.58
C ASN A 373 -11.27 -28.68 -9.47
N THR A 374 -10.80 -28.14 -10.60
CA THR A 374 -10.04 -26.89 -10.74
C THR A 374 -10.77 -25.72 -10.10
N MET A 375 -12.09 -25.65 -10.25
CA MET A 375 -12.92 -24.64 -9.58
C MET A 375 -12.81 -24.73 -8.06
N GLY A 376 -12.88 -25.93 -7.48
CA GLY A 376 -12.69 -26.14 -6.04
C GLY A 376 -11.30 -25.73 -5.55
N HIS A 377 -10.26 -25.88 -6.37
CA HIS A 377 -8.89 -25.49 -6.04
C HIS A 377 -8.63 -23.99 -6.18
N VAL A 378 -9.31 -23.31 -7.10
CA VAL A 378 -9.16 -21.86 -7.33
C VAL A 378 -9.92 -21.05 -6.28
N PHE A 379 -11.08 -21.53 -5.81
CA PHE A 379 -11.94 -20.81 -4.87
C PHE A 379 -11.90 -21.38 -3.43
N ARG A 380 -10.88 -22.17 -3.08
CA ARG A 380 -10.67 -22.66 -1.70
C ARG A 380 -10.10 -21.58 -0.78
N GLU A 381 -10.28 -21.76 0.51
CA GLU A 381 -9.52 -21.01 1.51
C GLU A 381 -8.04 -21.46 1.57
N PRO A 382 -7.12 -20.57 1.98
CA PRO A 382 -7.34 -19.15 2.27
C PRO A 382 -7.43 -18.31 0.99
N LYS A 383 -8.50 -17.54 0.83
CA LYS A 383 -8.70 -16.59 -0.28
C LYS A 383 -7.88 -15.31 -0.09
N ARG A 384 -7.60 -14.59 -1.17
CA ARG A 384 -6.96 -13.26 -1.11
C ARG A 384 -7.79 -12.31 -0.24
N ILE A 385 -9.11 -12.28 -0.42
CA ILE A 385 -10.00 -11.39 0.34
C ILE A 385 -10.09 -11.73 1.82
N THR A 386 -10.11 -13.02 2.18
CA THR A 386 -10.19 -13.43 3.59
C THR A 386 -8.88 -13.10 4.29
N THR A 387 -7.76 -13.41 3.64
CA THR A 387 -6.42 -13.09 4.15
C THR A 387 -6.20 -11.58 4.29
N ALA A 388 -6.54 -10.79 3.26
CA ALA A 388 -6.37 -9.34 3.25
C ALA A 388 -7.22 -8.66 4.32
N ARG A 389 -8.45 -9.14 4.52
CA ARG A 389 -9.36 -8.67 5.55
C ARG A 389 -8.82 -8.92 6.95
N GLU A 390 -8.36 -10.13 7.24
CA GLU A 390 -7.76 -10.45 8.54
C GLU A 390 -6.50 -9.61 8.81
N ALA A 391 -5.64 -9.43 7.80
CA ALA A 391 -4.47 -8.56 7.92
C ALA A 391 -4.85 -7.09 8.21
N THR A 392 -5.87 -6.59 7.51
CA THR A 392 -6.40 -5.22 7.70
C THR A 392 -7.07 -5.06 9.07
N ILE A 393 -7.83 -6.05 9.52
CA ILE A 393 -8.40 -6.09 10.87
C ILE A 393 -7.29 -6.00 11.92
N GLY A 394 -6.18 -6.72 11.74
CA GLY A 394 -5.03 -6.65 12.63
C GLY A 394 -4.42 -5.24 12.74
N VAL A 395 -4.34 -4.50 11.64
CA VAL A 395 -3.94 -3.08 11.64
C VAL A 395 -4.97 -2.21 12.37
N VAL A 396 -6.25 -2.42 12.08
CA VAL A 396 -7.38 -1.72 12.71
C VAL A 396 -7.56 -2.11 14.19
N GLN A 397 -6.84 -3.10 14.71
CA GLN A 397 -6.79 -3.34 16.16
C GLN A 397 -5.63 -2.58 16.82
N GLN A 398 -4.64 -2.15 16.04
CA GLN A 398 -3.40 -1.57 16.53
C GLN A 398 -3.27 -0.06 16.32
N LEU A 399 -4.07 0.58 15.45
CA LEU A 399 -4.11 2.06 15.40
C LEU A 399 -4.32 2.67 16.80
N PRO A 400 -3.70 3.82 17.09
CA PRO A 400 -3.75 4.42 18.40
C PRO A 400 -5.15 4.95 18.76
N SER A 401 -5.35 5.23 20.05
CA SER A 401 -6.62 5.70 20.62
C SER A 401 -7.07 7.08 20.15
N ASP A 402 -6.21 7.84 19.47
CA ASP A 402 -6.47 9.17 18.93
C ASP A 402 -6.61 9.20 17.41
N ALA A 403 -6.36 8.07 16.71
CA ALA A 403 -6.39 8.02 15.26
C ALA A 403 -7.79 7.70 14.71
N ASN A 404 -8.23 8.53 13.76
CA ASN A 404 -9.41 8.25 12.95
C ASN A 404 -9.07 7.28 11.81
N ALA A 405 -10.05 6.48 11.40
CA ALA A 405 -9.88 5.51 10.33
C ALA A 405 -11.07 5.54 9.36
N GLY A 406 -10.82 5.67 8.07
CA GLY A 406 -11.83 5.51 7.03
C GLY A 406 -11.71 4.21 6.25
N LEU A 407 -12.79 3.82 5.58
CA LEU A 407 -12.84 2.65 4.71
C LEU A 407 -13.54 2.98 3.39
N VAL A 408 -12.85 2.67 2.29
CA VAL A 408 -13.36 2.73 0.92
C VAL A 408 -13.23 1.34 0.31
N LEU A 409 -14.30 0.81 -0.27
CA LEU A 409 -14.28 -0.46 -0.98
C LEU A 409 -14.22 -0.24 -2.48
N VAL A 410 -13.30 -0.95 -3.11
CA VAL A 410 -13.14 -1.00 -4.56
C VAL A 410 -13.78 -2.31 -5.02
N GLU A 411 -15.06 -2.26 -5.38
CA GLU A 411 -15.89 -3.46 -5.55
C GLU A 411 -16.69 -3.52 -6.87
N SER A 412 -17.09 -2.38 -7.43
CA SER A 412 -17.92 -2.35 -8.66
C SER A 412 -17.72 -1.09 -9.50
N CYS A 413 -17.55 -1.24 -10.81
CA CYS A 413 -17.57 -0.09 -11.73
C CYS A 413 -18.97 0.56 -11.79
N PRO A 414 -19.07 1.89 -12.00
CA PRO A 414 -17.98 2.81 -12.34
C PRO A 414 -17.28 3.48 -11.14
N GLY A 415 -17.64 3.17 -9.89
CA GLY A 415 -17.12 3.91 -8.75
C GLY A 415 -17.01 3.08 -7.46
N ALA A 416 -16.02 3.40 -6.65
CA ALA A 416 -15.78 2.81 -5.35
C ALA A 416 -16.85 3.24 -4.33
N ARG A 417 -17.06 2.43 -3.29
CA ARG A 417 -18.01 2.75 -2.22
C ARG A 417 -17.29 3.29 -1.00
N SER A 418 -17.62 4.53 -0.62
CA SER A 418 -17.23 5.09 0.68
C SER A 418 -18.07 4.42 1.78
N VAL A 419 -17.45 3.62 2.64
CA VAL A 419 -18.14 2.95 3.75
C VAL A 419 -18.35 3.91 4.92
N GLY A 420 -17.37 4.76 5.18
CA GLY A 420 -17.43 5.77 6.25
C GLY A 420 -16.06 6.17 6.77
N TYR A 421 -16.06 7.19 7.62
CA TYR A 421 -14.92 7.67 8.39
C TYR A 421 -15.27 7.54 9.87
N PHE A 422 -14.46 6.78 10.60
CA PHE A 422 -14.77 6.26 11.93
C PHE A 422 -13.81 6.88 12.95
N GLY A 423 -14.38 7.46 14.01
CA GLY A 423 -13.61 7.92 15.17
C GLY A 423 -13.08 6.75 16.02
N PRO A 424 -12.21 7.02 17.00
CA PRO A 424 -11.67 5.98 17.88
C PRO A 424 -12.73 5.19 18.66
N ASP A 425 -13.84 5.83 19.02
CA ASP A 425 -15.00 5.23 19.68
C ASP A 425 -15.82 4.31 18.76
N GLN A 426 -15.74 4.52 17.44
CA GLN A 426 -16.43 3.74 16.41
C GLN A 426 -15.58 2.59 15.84
N ARG A 427 -14.48 2.24 16.51
CA ARG A 427 -13.55 1.19 16.07
C ARG A 427 -14.24 -0.16 15.84
N ALA A 428 -15.16 -0.52 16.73
CA ALA A 428 -15.90 -1.77 16.64
C ALA A 428 -16.79 -1.82 15.39
N ASP A 429 -17.37 -0.68 15.00
CA ASP A 429 -18.20 -0.57 13.80
C ASP A 429 -17.35 -0.75 12.53
N LEU A 430 -16.18 -0.10 12.46
CA LEU A 430 -15.24 -0.30 11.34
C LEU A 430 -14.83 -1.77 11.20
N LEU A 431 -14.48 -2.43 12.31
CA LEU A 431 -14.15 -3.86 12.33
C LEU A 431 -15.32 -4.72 11.86
N SER A 432 -16.55 -4.38 12.24
CA SER A 432 -17.75 -5.06 11.77
C SER A 432 -17.92 -4.92 10.25
N ARG A 433 -17.76 -3.70 9.72
CA ARG A 433 -17.83 -3.45 8.26
C ARG A 433 -16.80 -4.28 7.50
N LEU A 434 -15.54 -4.29 7.94
CA LEU A 434 -14.47 -5.09 7.32
C LEU A 434 -14.81 -6.59 7.30
N ARG A 435 -15.34 -7.14 8.40
CA ARG A 435 -15.73 -8.56 8.49
C ARG A 435 -16.81 -8.96 7.48
N THR A 436 -17.65 -8.02 7.05
CA THR A 436 -18.76 -8.27 6.13
C THR A 436 -18.44 -8.08 4.65
N VAL A 437 -17.23 -7.64 4.31
CA VAL A 437 -16.84 -7.41 2.90
C VAL A 437 -16.96 -8.71 2.11
N THR A 438 -17.40 -8.66 0.86
CA THR A 438 -17.46 -9.85 -0.02
C THR A 438 -16.97 -9.45 -1.41
N PRO A 439 -16.37 -10.37 -2.18
CA PRO A 439 -15.96 -10.07 -3.54
C PRO A 439 -17.15 -9.71 -4.44
N VAL A 440 -16.98 -8.67 -5.26
CA VAL A 440 -17.91 -8.17 -6.28
C VAL A 440 -17.11 -7.93 -7.58
N GLN A 441 -17.74 -7.60 -8.70
CA GLN A 441 -17.05 -7.46 -9.98
C GLN A 441 -16.60 -6.02 -10.27
N GLY A 442 -15.29 -5.80 -10.36
CA GLY A 442 -14.67 -4.56 -10.83
C GLY A 442 -13.72 -3.91 -9.81
N THR A 443 -12.80 -3.11 -10.32
CA THR A 443 -11.73 -2.48 -9.54
C THR A 443 -11.64 -0.98 -9.86
N PRO A 444 -12.62 -0.15 -9.42
CA PRO A 444 -12.59 1.32 -9.54
C PRO A 444 -11.56 1.97 -8.59
N LEU A 445 -10.30 1.57 -8.72
CA LEU A 445 -9.20 2.00 -7.87
C LEU A 445 -9.03 3.53 -7.91
N ALA A 446 -9.04 4.14 -9.08
CA ALA A 446 -8.90 5.58 -9.29
C ALA A 446 -9.94 6.39 -8.49
N ASP A 447 -11.22 6.07 -8.63
CA ASP A 447 -12.29 6.68 -7.84
C ASP A 447 -12.15 6.36 -6.34
N GLY A 448 -11.68 5.17 -5.99
CA GLY A 448 -11.37 4.79 -4.60
C GLY A 448 -10.28 5.67 -3.98
N ILE A 449 -9.18 5.89 -4.69
CA ILE A 449 -8.09 6.78 -4.27
C ILE A 449 -8.61 8.23 -4.15
N ALA A 450 -9.43 8.70 -5.09
CA ALA A 450 -10.03 10.03 -5.03
C ALA A 450 -10.91 10.22 -3.78
N LYS A 451 -11.81 9.26 -3.51
CA LYS A 451 -12.69 9.29 -2.33
C LYS A 451 -11.91 9.22 -1.03
N ALA A 452 -10.90 8.36 -0.96
CA ALA A 452 -10.02 8.30 0.21
C ALA A 452 -9.24 9.61 0.41
N GLY A 453 -8.78 10.24 -0.67
CA GLY A 453 -8.13 11.54 -0.62
C GLY A 453 -9.03 12.67 -0.12
N GLN A 454 -10.34 12.59 -0.38
CA GLN A 454 -11.33 13.55 0.15
C GLN A 454 -11.59 13.39 1.66
N MET A 455 -11.42 12.18 2.19
CA MET A 455 -11.58 11.90 3.62
C MET A 455 -10.37 12.34 4.46
N LEU A 456 -9.18 12.32 3.88
CA LEU A 456 -7.94 12.70 4.55
C LEU A 456 -7.71 14.21 4.43
N ASP A 457 -7.16 14.85 5.46
CA ASP A 457 -6.61 16.20 5.45
C ASP A 457 -5.34 16.23 4.59
N GLY A 458 -4.25 15.59 5.05
CA GLY A 458 -2.96 15.49 4.38
C GLY A 458 -2.21 16.83 4.19
N VAL A 459 -2.69 17.93 4.78
CA VAL A 459 -2.12 19.29 4.70
C VAL A 459 -1.69 19.79 6.08
N ASN A 460 -2.47 19.54 7.13
CA ASN A 460 -2.20 20.05 8.47
C ASN A 460 -1.77 18.96 9.48
N ARG A 461 -1.75 17.71 9.04
CA ARG A 461 -1.41 16.52 9.84
C ARG A 461 -0.86 15.42 8.93
N GLU A 462 -0.13 14.46 9.50
CA GLU A 462 0.27 13.27 8.75
C GLU A 462 -0.96 12.39 8.47
N SER A 463 -1.11 11.99 7.21
CA SER A 463 -2.25 11.20 6.74
C SER A 463 -1.75 10.01 5.92
N VAL A 464 -2.30 8.83 6.17
CA VAL A 464 -1.89 7.60 5.46
C VAL A 464 -3.08 6.99 4.73
N MET A 465 -2.93 6.78 3.43
CA MET A 465 -3.84 5.96 2.66
C MET A 465 -3.24 4.57 2.50
N LEU A 466 -3.90 3.55 3.04
CA LEU A 466 -3.50 2.16 2.90
C LEU A 466 -4.31 1.51 1.78
N VAL A 467 -3.68 1.23 0.65
CA VAL A 467 -4.31 0.54 -0.48
C VAL A 467 -3.98 -0.94 -0.38
N VAL A 468 -4.99 -1.81 -0.36
CA VAL A 468 -4.81 -3.26 -0.34
C VAL A 468 -5.49 -3.83 -1.57
N SER A 469 -4.71 -4.29 -2.55
CA SER A 469 -5.23 -4.73 -3.86
C SER A 469 -4.39 -5.84 -4.48
N ASP A 470 -5.04 -6.66 -5.31
CA ASP A 470 -4.41 -7.76 -6.05
C ASP A 470 -4.29 -7.53 -7.56
N GLY A 471 -4.64 -6.33 -8.04
CA GLY A 471 -4.67 -6.05 -9.47
C GLY A 471 -4.83 -4.57 -9.84
N GLU A 472 -4.78 -4.31 -11.15
CA GLU A 472 -4.88 -2.96 -11.71
C GLU A 472 -6.34 -2.47 -11.82
N GLU A 473 -6.47 -1.17 -12.07
CA GLU A 473 -7.74 -0.52 -12.38
C GLU A 473 -8.48 -1.23 -13.54
N SER A 474 -9.79 -1.46 -13.38
CA SER A 474 -10.61 -2.09 -14.43
C SER A 474 -11.81 -1.24 -14.90
N CYS A 475 -11.94 0.00 -14.43
CA CYS A 475 -13.00 0.93 -14.84
C CYS A 475 -12.51 2.06 -15.76
N ASN A 476 -11.37 1.89 -16.43
CA ASN A 476 -10.81 2.79 -17.45
C ASN A 476 -10.47 4.21 -16.96
N GLN A 477 -10.02 4.33 -15.71
CA GLN A 477 -9.49 5.60 -15.16
C GLN A 477 -7.98 5.51 -14.90
N ASP A 478 -7.35 6.63 -14.60
CA ASP A 478 -5.92 6.69 -14.26
C ASP A 478 -5.74 6.94 -12.74
N PRO A 479 -5.49 5.90 -11.94
CA PRO A 479 -5.28 6.06 -10.50
C PRO A 479 -3.96 6.81 -10.20
N CYS A 480 -2.97 6.74 -11.08
CA CYS A 480 -1.69 7.42 -10.92
C CYS A 480 -1.84 8.94 -11.08
N ALA A 481 -2.64 9.40 -12.05
CA ALA A 481 -2.94 10.82 -12.23
C ALA A 481 -3.61 11.41 -10.98
N ILE A 482 -4.52 10.66 -10.36
CA ILE A 482 -5.20 11.08 -9.12
C ILE A 482 -4.21 11.15 -7.96
N ALA A 483 -3.36 10.12 -7.78
CA ALA A 483 -2.34 10.14 -6.74
C ALA A 483 -1.37 11.31 -6.89
N GLN A 484 -0.96 11.66 -8.11
CA GLN A 484 -0.12 12.82 -8.38
C GLN A 484 -0.83 14.15 -8.05
N ALA A 485 -2.14 14.26 -8.34
CA ALA A 485 -2.92 15.43 -7.96
C ALA A 485 -3.03 15.56 -6.43
N LEU A 486 -3.29 14.45 -5.74
CA LEU A 486 -3.33 14.41 -4.28
C LEU A 486 -1.98 14.82 -3.68
N ALA A 487 -0.86 14.27 -4.17
CA ALA A 487 0.49 14.62 -3.70
C ALA A 487 0.79 16.13 -3.76
N ARG A 488 0.33 16.82 -4.80
CA ARG A 488 0.51 18.28 -4.94
C ARG A 488 -0.35 19.07 -3.95
N SER A 489 -1.56 18.61 -3.69
CA SER A 489 -2.51 19.29 -2.81
C SER A 489 -2.36 18.95 -1.33
N LYS A 490 -1.74 17.81 -1.01
CA LYS A 490 -1.65 17.21 0.32
C LYS A 490 -0.21 16.73 0.60
N PRO A 491 0.70 17.63 0.99
CA PRO A 491 2.14 17.34 1.12
C PRO A 491 2.47 16.31 2.22
N HIS A 492 1.58 16.08 3.18
CA HIS A 492 1.76 15.12 4.27
C HIS A 492 0.93 13.84 4.10
N LEU A 493 0.30 13.66 2.93
CA LEU A 493 -0.35 12.41 2.57
C LEU A 493 0.68 11.42 2.05
N LYS A 494 0.70 10.21 2.62
CA LYS A 494 1.43 9.06 2.09
C LYS A 494 0.45 7.97 1.65
N ILE A 495 0.65 7.43 0.46
CA ILE A 495 -0.10 6.27 -0.02
C ILE A 495 0.81 5.05 0.07
N ASN A 496 0.49 4.13 0.98
CA ASN A 496 1.16 2.85 1.10
C ASN A 496 0.32 1.77 0.41
N VAL A 497 0.95 0.95 -0.42
CA VAL A 497 0.26 -0.07 -1.23
C VAL A 497 0.70 -1.45 -0.78
N VAL A 498 -0.26 -2.30 -0.46
CA VAL A 498 -0.07 -3.74 -0.25
C VAL A 498 -0.48 -4.44 -1.54
N ASP A 499 0.52 -4.83 -2.32
CA ASP A 499 0.37 -5.49 -3.62
C ASP A 499 0.35 -7.00 -3.41
N ILE A 500 -0.84 -7.58 -3.54
CA ILE A 500 -1.06 -9.02 -3.37
C ILE A 500 -0.61 -9.72 -4.66
N LEU A 501 0.29 -10.69 -4.50
CA LEU A 501 0.98 -11.42 -5.59
C LEU A 501 2.04 -10.64 -6.37
N GLY A 502 2.23 -9.35 -6.12
CA GLY A 502 3.34 -8.61 -6.73
C GLY A 502 3.08 -8.27 -8.19
N THR A 503 1.85 -7.87 -8.51
CA THR A 503 1.43 -7.49 -9.87
C THR A 503 2.07 -6.18 -10.34
N GLY A 504 2.56 -5.37 -9.40
CA GLY A 504 3.02 -4.00 -9.64
C GLY A 504 1.88 -2.98 -9.71
N ALA A 505 0.63 -3.43 -9.52
CA ALA A 505 -0.53 -2.56 -9.51
C ALA A 505 -0.44 -1.54 -8.39
N GLY A 506 -0.67 -0.27 -8.72
CA GLY A 506 -0.64 0.81 -7.75
C GLY A 506 0.77 1.28 -7.33
N ASN A 507 1.86 0.75 -7.90
CA ASN A 507 3.23 1.21 -7.58
C ASN A 507 3.41 2.73 -7.74
N CYS A 508 2.74 3.30 -8.76
CA CYS A 508 2.75 4.73 -9.00
C CYS A 508 2.11 5.55 -7.87
N LEU A 509 1.16 4.98 -7.11
CA LEU A 509 0.45 5.67 -6.04
C LEU A 509 1.41 5.97 -4.88
N ALA A 510 2.19 4.97 -4.52
CA ALA A 510 3.24 5.09 -3.52
C ALA A 510 4.34 6.04 -3.99
N ALA A 511 4.81 5.88 -5.24
CA ALA A 511 5.85 6.75 -5.79
C ALA A 511 5.44 8.23 -5.84
N ALA A 512 4.16 8.51 -6.15
CA ALA A 512 3.66 9.88 -6.25
C ALA A 512 3.66 10.63 -4.91
N THR A 513 3.48 9.92 -3.79
CA THR A 513 3.31 10.51 -2.45
C THR A 513 4.49 10.27 -1.51
N GLY A 514 5.55 9.61 -1.99
CA GLY A 514 6.67 9.20 -1.15
C GLY A 514 6.32 8.07 -0.15
N GLY A 515 5.21 7.36 -0.41
CA GLY A 515 4.85 6.13 0.28
C GLY A 515 5.64 4.92 -0.22
N LYS A 516 5.22 3.73 0.19
CA LYS A 516 5.93 2.47 -0.10
C LYS A 516 4.99 1.39 -0.63
N VAL A 517 5.56 0.49 -1.44
CA VAL A 517 4.89 -0.72 -1.90
C VAL A 517 5.39 -1.89 -1.06
N PHE A 518 4.45 -2.71 -0.61
CA PHE A 518 4.69 -3.91 0.18
C PHE A 518 4.07 -5.09 -0.55
N THR A 519 4.93 -5.93 -1.13
CA THR A 519 4.48 -7.10 -1.86
C THR A 519 4.25 -8.28 -0.92
N ALA A 520 3.10 -8.94 -1.04
CA ALA A 520 2.75 -10.11 -0.25
C ALA A 520 2.33 -11.28 -1.14
N ARG A 521 3.02 -12.42 -1.01
CA ARG A 521 2.81 -13.61 -1.87
C ARG A 521 2.15 -14.78 -1.15
N ASN A 522 2.01 -14.70 0.16
CA ASN A 522 1.36 -15.71 0.99
C ASN A 522 0.66 -15.07 2.19
N VAL A 523 -0.05 -15.90 2.96
CA VAL A 523 -0.84 -15.46 4.12
C VAL A 523 -0.02 -14.73 5.18
N ASN A 524 1.15 -15.27 5.53
CA ASN A 524 1.99 -14.70 6.57
C ASN A 524 2.59 -13.36 6.13
N GLU A 525 3.08 -13.30 4.88
CA GLU A 525 3.56 -12.05 4.30
C GLU A 525 2.47 -11.00 4.26
N LEU A 526 1.24 -11.35 3.91
CA LEU A 526 0.16 -10.36 3.83
C LEU A 526 -0.10 -9.70 5.19
N GLN A 527 -0.07 -10.47 6.28
CA GLN A 527 -0.18 -9.91 7.63
C GLN A 527 1.01 -9.01 7.99
N ILE A 528 2.24 -9.43 7.72
CA ILE A 528 3.45 -8.65 8.05
C ILE A 528 3.51 -7.37 7.22
N MET A 529 3.28 -7.47 5.91
CA MET A 529 3.36 -6.36 4.96
C MET A 529 2.25 -5.34 5.20
N THR A 530 1.02 -5.78 5.52
CA THR A 530 -0.07 -4.86 5.86
C THR A 530 0.22 -4.10 7.16
N ASN A 531 0.77 -4.77 8.18
CA ASN A 531 1.21 -4.09 9.41
C ASN A 531 2.35 -3.09 9.12
N GLN A 532 3.33 -3.46 8.30
CA GLN A 532 4.42 -2.57 7.94
C GLN A 532 3.95 -1.36 7.11
N ALA A 533 2.94 -1.55 6.26
CA ALA A 533 2.32 -0.48 5.48
C ALA A 533 1.55 0.52 6.35
N ALA A 534 1.08 0.09 7.52
CA ALA A 534 0.39 0.93 8.50
C ALA A 534 1.32 1.61 9.50
N GLN A 535 2.62 1.28 9.52
CA GLN A 535 3.55 1.64 10.58
C GLN A 535 3.64 3.16 10.85
N ASP A 536 3.44 3.98 9.82
CA ASP A 536 3.48 5.45 9.92
C ASP A 536 2.33 6.03 10.76
N VAL A 537 1.24 5.28 10.99
CA VAL A 537 0.10 5.67 11.85
C VAL A 537 0.17 5.00 13.22
N LEU A 538 0.91 3.89 13.35
CA LEU A 538 1.01 3.16 14.60
C LEU A 538 1.84 3.94 15.64
N PRO A 539 1.48 3.87 16.93
CA PRO A 539 2.21 4.58 17.97
C PRO A 539 3.65 4.05 18.10
N PRO A 540 4.61 4.90 18.52
CA PRO A 540 5.97 4.46 18.83
C PRO A 540 6.01 3.30 19.82
N ALA A 541 7.02 2.43 19.70
CA ALA A 541 7.13 1.22 20.52
C ALA A 541 7.23 1.46 22.04
N HIS A 542 7.64 2.66 22.46
CA HIS A 542 7.73 3.05 23.88
C HIS A 542 6.39 3.49 24.48
N CYS A 543 5.38 3.75 23.65
CA CYS A 543 4.06 4.14 24.11
C CYS A 543 3.33 2.93 24.68
N LYS A 544 2.60 3.15 25.79
CA LYS A 544 1.71 2.13 26.34
C LYS A 544 0.60 1.85 25.33
N ARG A 545 0.34 0.57 25.09
CA ARG A 545 -0.74 0.09 24.22
C ARG A 545 -2.06 0.05 24.96
#